data_AF-A0A175Y1M3-F1
#
_entry.id   AF-A0A175Y1M3-F1
#
_cell.length_a   1.000
_cell.length_b   1.000
_cell.length_c   1.000
_cell.angle_alpha   90.00
_cell.angle_beta   90.00
_cell.angle_gamma   90.00
#
_symmetry.space_group_name_H-M   'P 1'
#
loop_
_entity.id
_entity.type
_entity.pdbx_description
1 polymer ?
#
loop_
_entity_poly.entity_id
_entity_poly.type
_entity_poly.pdbx_seq_one_letter_code
_entity_poly.pdbx_strand_id
1 'polypeptide(L)' 'MLDFACWFCGEGIDRDDNSALLVSVENLWRWAEGKRGKGDPFQNLYAHSRCAELRMTGATMSLEPNALREDG' A
#
# COMPACT_ATOMS: atom_id res chain seq x y z
N MET A 1 -18.66 -11.21 0.39
CA MET A 1 -18.03 -10.40 -0.68
C MET A 1 -16.70 -9.96 -0.11
N LEU A 2 -15.58 -10.22 -0.79
CA LEU A 2 -14.28 -9.75 -0.29
C LEU A 2 -14.21 -8.25 -0.54
N ASP A 3 -14.11 -7.45 0.53
CA ASP A 3 -14.19 -5.97 0.46
C ASP A 3 -12.95 -5.32 -0.19
N PHE A 4 -11.87 -6.09 -0.36
CA PHE A 4 -10.59 -5.61 -0.87
C PHE A 4 -10.10 -6.47 -2.04
N ALA A 5 -9.59 -5.80 -3.07
CA ALA A 5 -8.98 -6.43 -4.24
C ALA A 5 -7.57 -5.89 -4.46
N CYS A 6 -6.64 -6.78 -4.78
CA CYS A 6 -5.26 -6.41 -5.06
C CYS A 6 -5.18 -5.60 -6.36
N TRP A 7 -4.60 -4.40 -6.28
CA TRP A 7 -4.39 -3.51 -7.41
C TRP A 7 -3.53 -4.12 -8.52
N PHE A 8 -2.60 -5.02 -8.17
CA PHE A 8 -1.64 -5.58 -9.14
C PHE A 8 -2.15 -6.81 -9.89
N CYS A 9 -2.91 -7.71 -9.24
CA CYS A 9 -3.41 -8.95 -9.88
C CYS A 9 -4.93 -8.99 -10.06
N GLY A 10 -5.68 -8.08 -9.42
CA GLY A 10 -7.14 -8.03 -9.47
C GLY A 10 -7.85 -9.08 -8.61
N GLU A 11 -7.11 -9.97 -7.96
CA GLU A 11 -7.67 -11.00 -7.07
C GLU A 11 -8.09 -10.40 -5.72
N GLY A 12 -9.05 -11.06 -5.05
CA GLY A 12 -9.44 -10.68 -3.70
C GLY A 12 -8.30 -10.81 -2.70
N ILE A 13 -8.29 -9.95 -1.70
CA ILE A 13 -7.37 -10.03 -0.55
C ILE A 13 -8.16 -10.67 0.60
N ASP A 14 -7.67 -11.81 1.09
CA ASP A 14 -8.29 -12.48 2.23
C ASP A 14 -7.94 -11.75 3.54
N ARG A 15 -8.83 -11.80 4.52
CA ARG A 15 -8.57 -11.18 5.83
C ARG A 15 -7.45 -11.85 6.61
N ASP A 16 -7.20 -13.12 6.29
CA ASP A 16 -6.12 -13.91 6.88
C ASP A 16 -4.76 -13.66 6.18
N ASP A 17 -4.73 -12.83 5.13
CA ASP A 17 -3.48 -12.32 4.56
C ASP A 17 -2.91 -11.25 5.50
N ASN A 18 -2.23 -11.69 6.56
CA ASN A 18 -1.56 -10.86 7.58
C ASN A 18 -0.45 -9.95 7.01
N SER A 19 -0.21 -9.99 5.70
CA SER A 19 0.76 -9.16 5.02
C SER A 19 0.11 -8.31 3.92
N ALA A 20 -1.21 -8.16 3.92
CA ALA A 20 -1.89 -7.24 3.02
C ALA A 20 -1.44 -5.78 3.25
N LEU A 21 -1.30 -5.03 2.16
CA LEU A 21 -0.80 -3.66 2.16
C LEU A 21 -1.89 -2.64 1.83
N LEU A 22 -1.82 -1.50 2.52
CA LEU A 22 -2.47 -0.25 2.14
C LEU A 22 -1.40 0.71 1.62
N VAL A 23 -1.56 1.16 0.37
CA VAL A 23 -0.67 2.12 -0.29
C VAL A 23 -1.44 3.41 -0.55
N SER A 24 -0.99 4.51 0.07
CA SER A 24 -1.58 5.84 -0.14
C SER A 24 -0.84 6.59 -1.25
N VAL A 25 -1.57 7.05 -2.26
CA VAL A 25 -1.08 7.91 -3.34
C VAL A 25 -1.59 9.32 -3.11
N GLU A 26 -0.67 10.24 -2.80
CA GLU A 26 -0.97 11.65 -2.54
C GLU A 26 0.19 12.57 -2.98
N ASN A 27 0.00 13.89 -2.88
CA ASN A 27 1.03 14.86 -3.23
C ASN A 27 2.10 14.96 -2.14
N LEU A 28 3.34 14.60 -2.47
CA LEU A 28 4.49 14.61 -1.56
C LEU A 28 4.73 15.95 -0.86
N TRP A 29 4.60 17.07 -1.56
CA TRP A 29 4.89 18.40 -0.99
C TRP A 29 3.84 18.81 0.05
N ARG A 30 2.60 18.36 -0.10
CA ARG A 30 1.57 18.58 0.92
C ARG A 30 1.88 17.83 2.20
N TRP A 31 2.41 16.61 2.07
CA TRP A 31 2.89 15.83 3.21
C TRP A 31 4.08 16.51 3.88
N ALA A 32 5.09 16.93 3.11
CA ALA A 32 6.30 17.57 3.62
C ALA A 32 6.04 18.93 4.30
N GLU A 33 5.09 19.72 3.78
CA GLU A 33 4.75 21.04 4.31
C GLU A 33 3.71 21.01 5.45
N GLY A 34 3.17 19.84 5.81
CA GLY A 34 2.15 19.69 6.84
C GLY A 34 0.78 20.31 6.49
N LYS A 35 0.57 20.68 5.22
CA LYS A 35 -0.65 21.37 4.74
C LYS A 35 -1.69 20.37 4.24
N ARG A 36 -2.06 19.38 5.05
CA ARG A 36 -3.12 18.43 4.70
C ARG A 36 -4.48 18.97 5.14
N GLY A 37 -5.31 19.30 4.16
CA GLY A 37 -6.68 19.79 4.34
C GLY A 37 -7.73 18.69 4.20
N LYS A 38 -8.89 18.92 4.81
CA LYS A 38 -10.08 18.09 4.59
C LYS A 38 -10.54 18.27 3.13
N GLY A 39 -10.40 17.22 2.33
CA GLY A 39 -10.75 17.22 0.91
C GLY A 39 -9.57 17.23 -0.05
N ASP A 40 -8.33 17.19 0.44
CA ASP A 40 -7.18 17.00 -0.42
C ASP A 40 -7.25 15.67 -1.19
N PRO A 41 -6.92 15.64 -2.48
CA PRO A 41 -6.94 14.42 -3.26
C PRO A 41 -5.91 13.42 -2.73
N PHE A 42 -6.39 12.22 -2.47
CA PHE A 42 -5.58 11.04 -2.23
C PHE A 42 -6.34 9.81 -2.75
N GLN A 43 -5.61 8.73 -2.99
CA GLN A 43 -6.19 7.44 -3.32
C GLN A 43 -5.49 6.35 -2.52
N ASN A 44 -6.28 5.46 -1.93
CA ASN A 44 -5.75 4.25 -1.30
C ASN A 44 -5.84 3.09 -2.28
N LEU A 45 -4.76 2.34 -2.40
CA LEU A 45 -4.65 1.11 -3.16
C LEU A 45 -4.40 -0.04 -2.17
N TYR A 46 -4.91 -1.22 -2.48
CA TYR A 46 -4.70 -2.42 -1.68
C TYR A 46 -3.88 -3.42 -2.47
N ALA A 47 -3.00 -4.17 -1.81
CA ALA A 47 -2.20 -5.20 -2.48
C ALA A 47 -1.88 -6.38 -1.56
N HIS A 48 -1.73 -7.59 -2.11
CA HIS A 48 -1.02 -8.65 -1.39
C HIS A 48 0.44 -8.23 -1.20
N SER A 49 1.07 -8.58 -0.07
CA SER A 49 2.51 -8.37 0.17
C SER A 49 3.36 -8.85 -0.99
N ARG A 50 3.18 -10.11 -1.39
CA ARG A 50 3.94 -10.75 -2.48
C ARG A 50 3.86 -9.95 -3.79
N CYS A 51 2.68 -9.41 -4.10
CA CYS A 51 2.49 -8.65 -5.32
C CYS A 51 3.19 -7.30 -5.25
N ALA A 52 3.14 -6.65 -4.09
CA ALA A 52 3.87 -5.41 -3.87
C ALA A 52 5.39 -5.63 -3.87
N GLU A 53 5.89 -6.67 -3.23
CA GLU A 53 7.33 -7.01 -3.21
C GLU A 53 7.89 -7.20 -4.63
N LEU A 54 7.12 -7.87 -5.50
CA LEU A 54 7.48 -8.10 -6.90
C LEU A 54 7.32 -6.86 -7.80
N ARG A 55 6.40 -5.94 -7.49
CA ARG A 55 6.00 -4.85 -8.40
C ARG A 55 6.40 -3.46 -7.91
N MET A 56 6.74 -3.28 -6.64
CA MET A 56 7.12 -2.02 -6.00
C MET A 56 8.61 -1.98 -5.69
N THR A 57 9.44 -2.37 -6.65
CA THR A 57 10.87 -2.14 -6.61
C THR A 57 11.17 -0.79 -7.25
N GLY A 58 11.61 0.17 -6.44
CA GLY A 58 12.06 1.48 -6.92
C GLY A 58 13.50 1.44 -7.44
N ALA A 59 13.94 2.53 -8.07
CA ALA A 59 15.31 2.66 -8.57
C ALA A 59 16.37 2.61 -7.45
N THR A 60 16.02 3.02 -6.23
CA THR A 60 16.95 3.13 -5.10
C THR A 60 16.42 2.49 -3.82
N MET A 61 15.23 1.88 -3.84
CA MET A 61 14.56 1.38 -2.64
C MET A 61 13.70 0.16 -2.98
N SER A 62 13.76 -0.85 -2.11
CA SER A 62 12.80 -1.96 -2.06
C SER A 62 11.90 -1.78 -0.85
N LEU A 63 10.75 -2.44 -0.84
CA LEU A 63 9.98 -2.56 0.40
C LEU A 63 10.82 -3.34 1.41
N GLU A 64 10.99 -2.77 2.61
CA GLU A 64 11.74 -3.44 3.66
C GLU A 64 10.98 -4.72 4.07
N PRO A 65 11.66 -5.87 4.20
CA PRO A 65 11.00 -7.14 4.52
C PRO A 65 10.23 -7.10 5.85
N ASN A 66 10.68 -6.28 6.81
CA ASN A 66 10.01 -6.09 8.10
C ASN A 66 8.78 -5.18 8.00
N ALA A 67 8.64 -4.36 6.95
CA ALA A 67 7.43 -3.57 6.72
C ALA A 67 6.24 -4.45 6.31
N LEU A 68 6.50 -5.70 5.92
CA LEU A 68 5.52 -6.68 5.47
C LEU A 68 5.23 -7.78 6.50
N ARG A 69 5.99 -7.81 7.60
CA ARG A 69 5.85 -8.79 8.67
C ARG A 69 5.13 -8.16 9.85
N GLU A 70 3.90 -8.59 10.10
CA GLU A 70 3.28 -8.44 11.40
C GLU A 70 3.80 -9.58 12.29
N ASP A 71 5.02 -9.41 12.82
CA ASP A 71 5.50 -10.30 13.88
C ASP A 71 4.61 -10.02 15.12
N GLY A 72 3.82 -11.02 15.51
CA GLY A 72 3.00 -10.97 16.73
C GLY A 72 3.82 -10.94 18.02
#